data_AF-A0A397S3Z7-F1
#
_entry.id   AF-A0A397S3Z7-F1
#
_cell.length_a   1.000
_cell.length_b   1.000
_cell.length_c   1.000
_cell.angle_alpha   90.00
_cell.angle_beta   90.00
_cell.angle_gamma   90.00
#
_symmetry.space_group_name_H-M   'P 1'
#
loop_
_entity.id
_entity.type
_entity.pdbx_description
1 polymer ?
#
loop_
_entity_poly.entity_id
_entity_poly.type
_entity_poly.pdbx_seq_one_letter_code
_entity_poly.pdbx_strand_id
1 'polypeptide(L)'
;MAPELLRGGKYSEQSDIYALGIIKGEIPSDAPQSIQSIIEQCWKDEPNERTNLESVLEEIRENKVKTQQSDSRSSEDISKGFGNSQSLQVPVDSAQINLEDQITEQTKEELRISIEQLAKK
;
A
#
# COMPACT_ATOMS: atom_id res chain seq x y z
N MET A 1 -4.29 -2.94 11.62
CA MET A 1 -5.51 -3.28 10.85
C MET A 1 -6.52 -2.15 11.05
N ALA A 2 -7.25 -1.76 10.00
CA ALA A 2 -8.18 -0.63 10.06
C ALA A 2 -9.39 -0.93 10.97
N PRO A 3 -9.94 0.06 11.71
CA PRO A 3 -11.00 -0.16 12.69
C PRO A 3 -12.27 -0.80 12.12
N GLU A 4 -12.65 -0.46 10.89
CA GLU A 4 -13.81 -1.03 10.19
C GLU A 4 -13.68 -2.54 9.97
N LEU A 5 -12.46 -3.03 9.70
CA LEU A 5 -12.19 -4.45 9.52
C LEU A 5 -12.33 -5.22 10.84
N LEU A 6 -11.88 -4.62 11.94
CA LEU A 6 -12.03 -5.18 13.28
C LEU A 6 -13.51 -5.25 13.72
N ARG A 7 -14.34 -4.33 13.21
CA ARG A 7 -15.80 -4.34 13.40
C ARG A 7 -16.53 -5.34 12.48
N GLY A 8 -15.81 -6.12 11.66
CA GLY A 8 -16.39 -7.05 10.69
C GLY A 8 -16.90 -6.39 9.41
N GLY A 9 -16.49 -5.14 9.15
CA GLY A 9 -16.76 -4.43 7.91
C GLY A 9 -16.02 -5.01 6.70
N LYS A 10 -16.41 -4.55 5.51
CA LYS A 10 -15.74 -4.94 4.26
C LYS A 10 -14.47 -4.13 4.07
N TYR A 11 -13.48 -4.77 3.47
CA TYR A 11 -12.28 -4.10 3.00
C TYR A 11 -12.58 -3.10 1.88
N SER A 12 -11.79 -2.03 1.84
CA SER A 12 -11.84 -0.97 0.84
C SER A 12 -10.45 -0.36 0.64
N GLU A 13 -10.28 0.46 -0.40
CA GLU A 13 -9.05 1.25 -0.61
C GLU A 13 -8.69 2.09 0.62
N GLN A 14 -9.70 2.66 1.30
CA GLN A 14 -9.48 3.44 2.52
C GLN A 14 -8.86 2.61 3.65
N SER A 15 -9.02 1.28 3.66
CA SER A 15 -8.40 0.39 4.63
C SER A 15 -6.88 0.31 4.45
N ASP A 16 -6.39 0.38 3.21
CA ASP A 16 -4.95 0.49 2.91
C ASP A 16 -4.40 1.85 3.32
N ILE A 17 -5.16 2.92 3.07
CA ILE A 17 -4.78 4.27 3.48
C ILE A 17 -4.61 4.33 5.00
N TYR A 18 -5.48 3.67 5.77
CA TYR A 18 -5.28 3.55 7.22
C TYR A 18 -3.95 2.89 7.58
N ALA A 19 -3.58 1.81 6.87
CA ALA A 19 -2.30 1.13 7.10
C ALA A 19 -1.10 2.05 6.87
N LEU A 20 -1.19 2.99 5.92
CA LEU A 20 -0.16 4.03 5.75
C LEU A 20 -0.07 4.94 6.98
N GLY A 21 -1.18 5.31 7.60
CA GLY A 21 -1.19 6.18 8.77
C GLY A 21 -0.58 5.57 10.04
N ILE A 22 -0.49 4.23 10.13
CA ILE A 22 0.13 3.53 11.26
C ILE A 22 1.61 3.87 11.39
N ILE A 23 2.28 4.26 10.30
CA ILE A 23 3.70 4.62 10.30
C ILE A 23 3.98 5.97 10.97
N LYS A 24 2.95 6.70 11.45
CA LYS A 24 3.11 8.00 12.11
C LYS A 24 4.20 8.01 13.19
N GLY A 25 4.32 6.93 13.97
CA GLY A 25 5.34 6.81 15.02
C GLY A 25 6.79 6.74 14.49
N GLU A 26 6.96 6.37 13.22
CA GLU A 26 8.25 6.24 12.55
C GLU A 26 8.65 7.51 11.78
N ILE A 27 7.76 8.51 11.70
CA ILE A 27 8.04 9.76 10.99
C ILE A 27 8.97 10.64 11.86
N PRO A 28 10.15 11.03 11.36
CA PRO A 28 11.05 11.94 12.08
C PRO A 28 10.37 13.27 12.42
N SER A 29 10.69 13.86 13.57
CA SER A 29 10.10 15.12 14.01
C SER A 29 10.48 16.32 13.12
N ASP A 30 11.58 16.21 12.39
CA ASP A 30 12.07 17.20 11.41
C ASP A 30 11.48 16.99 10.00
N ALA A 31 10.62 15.98 9.81
CA ALA A 31 9.90 15.81 8.56
C ALA A 31 9.02 17.04 8.25
N PRO A 32 8.82 17.40 6.97
CA PRO A 32 7.98 18.52 6.59
C PRO A 32 6.60 18.46 7.24
N GLN A 33 6.10 19.60 7.71
CA GLN A 33 4.80 19.68 8.39
C GLN A 33 3.67 19.09 7.54
N SER A 34 3.75 19.25 6.22
CA SER A 34 2.73 18.73 5.32
C SER A 34 2.76 17.21 5.20
N ILE A 35 3.94 16.57 5.31
CA ILE A 35 4.07 15.11 5.46
C ILE A 35 3.48 14.64 6.79
N GLN A 36 3.75 15.35 7.89
CA GLN A 36 3.15 15.00 9.19
C GLN A 36 1.61 15.11 9.11
N SER A 37 1.10 16.17 8.50
CA SER A 37 -0.33 16.43 8.34
C SER A 37 -1.02 15.38 7.45
N ILE A 38 -0.41 14.97 6.33
CA ILE A 38 -1.05 14.00 5.43
C ILE A 38 -1.10 12.60 6.07
N ILE A 39 -0.05 12.20 6.80
CA ILE A 39 -0.05 10.95 7.58
C ILE A 39 -1.12 10.98 8.68
N GLU A 40 -1.38 12.14 9.28
CA GLU A 40 -2.48 12.32 10.24
C GLU A 40 -3.88 12.20 9.64
N GLN A 41 -4.02 12.38 8.32
CA GLN A 41 -5.28 12.17 7.63
C GLN A 41 -5.46 10.71 7.20
N CYS A 42 -4.39 9.92 7.11
CA CYS A 42 -4.45 8.52 6.73
C CYS A 42 -5.11 7.62 7.80
N TRP A 43 -4.81 7.84 9.08
CA TRP A 43 -5.28 7.04 10.22
C TRP A 43 -6.59 7.51 10.89
N LYS A 44 -7.51 8.17 10.16
CA LYS A 44 -8.84 8.51 10.71
C LYS A 44 -9.67 7.26 10.96
N ASP A 45 -10.47 7.26 12.03
CA ASP A 45 -11.29 6.10 12.41
C ASP A 45 -12.28 5.73 11.29
N GLU A 46 -13.00 6.73 10.78
CA GLU A 46 -14.01 6.54 9.75
C GLU A 46 -13.38 6.56 8.34
N PRO A 47 -13.63 5.55 7.48
CA PRO A 47 -12.97 5.42 6.17
C PRO A 47 -13.16 6.62 5.24
N ASN A 48 -14.33 7.25 5.28
CA ASN A 48 -14.69 8.41 4.44
C ASN A 48 -14.05 9.73 4.91
N GLU A 49 -13.50 9.78 6.13
CA GLU A 49 -12.78 10.95 6.64
C GLU A 49 -11.28 10.88 6.32
N ARG A 50 -10.79 9.72 5.86
CA ARG A 50 -9.40 9.56 5.45
C ARG A 50 -9.17 10.30 4.14
N THR A 51 -7.97 10.83 3.96
CA THR A 51 -7.51 11.30 2.65
C THR A 51 -7.60 10.18 1.60
N ASN A 52 -7.58 10.53 0.32
CA ASN A 52 -7.44 9.56 -0.77
C ASN A 52 -5.96 9.39 -1.16
N LEU A 53 -5.67 8.32 -1.90
CA LEU A 53 -4.31 8.01 -2.31
C LEU A 53 -3.68 9.08 -3.23
N GLU A 54 -4.46 9.69 -4.12
CA GLU A 54 -3.94 10.73 -5.03
C GLU A 54 -3.39 11.93 -4.23
N SER A 55 -4.15 12.41 -3.25
CA SER A 55 -3.72 13.51 -2.37
C SER A 55 -2.46 13.15 -1.56
N VAL A 56 -2.32 11.90 -1.12
CA VAL A 56 -1.10 11.42 -0.45
C VAL A 56 0.10 11.50 -1.40
N LEU A 57 -0.06 11.02 -2.63
CA LEU A 57 1.00 11.00 -3.63
C LEU A 57 1.41 12.41 -4.06
N GLU A 58 0.44 13.32 -4.22
CA GLU A 58 0.69 14.72 -4.54
C GLU A 58 1.56 15.38 -3.46
N GLU A 59 1.19 15.24 -2.20
CA GLU A 59 1.96 15.79 -1.07
C GLU A 59 3.39 15.23 -1.01
N ILE A 60 3.56 13.91 -1.22
CA ILE A 60 4.88 13.29 -1.23
C ILE A 60 5.74 13.81 -2.40
N ARG A 61 5.14 13.98 -3.60
CA ARG A 61 5.85 14.50 -4.78
C ARG A 61 6.32 15.93 -4.56
N GLU A 62 5.47 16.80 -4.03
CA GLU A 62 5.82 18.20 -3.79
C GLU A 62 6.98 18.35 -2.79
N ASN A 63 7.06 17.48 -1.79
CA ASN A 63 8.15 17.52 -0.81
C ASN A 63 9.47 16.98 -1.34
N LYS A 64 9.46 16.04 -2.31
CA LYS A 64 10.69 15.62 -3.01
C LYS A 64 11.33 16.74 -3.83
N VAL A 65 10.52 17.65 -4.38
CA VAL A 65 11.02 18.78 -5.17
C VAL A 65 11.74 19.81 -4.28
N LYS A 66 11.35 19.91 -3.00
CA LYS A 66 11.90 20.88 -2.04
C LYS A 66 13.25 20.46 -1.44
N THR A 67 13.68 19.21 -1.60
CA THR A 67 14.91 18.66 -0.96
C THR A 67 16.20 18.83 -1.78
N GLN A 68 16.18 19.57 -2.89
CA GLN A 68 17.31 19.72 -3.83
C GLN A 68 18.06 21.06 -3.73
N GLN A 69 17.97 21.79 -2.61
CA GLN A 69 18.80 22.97 -2.37
C GLN A 69 19.43 22.91 -0.96
N SER A 70 20.77 22.84 -0.91
CA SER A 70 21.70 22.52 0.21
C SER A 70 21.80 21.02 0.53
N ASP A 71 22.95 20.33 0.48
CA ASP A 71 24.34 20.74 0.66
C ASP A 71 25.32 19.97 -0.26
N SER A 72 26.27 20.70 -0.82
CA SER A 72 27.60 20.19 -1.14
C SER A 72 28.34 19.84 0.15
N ARG A 73 28.31 18.56 0.56
CA ARG A 73 29.35 17.98 1.43
C ARG A 73 29.84 16.67 0.82
N SER A 74 31.16 16.57 0.77
CA SER A 74 31.95 15.50 0.17
C SER A 74 31.39 14.12 0.45
N SER A 75 31.48 13.26 -0.57
CA SER A 75 31.50 11.82 -0.42
C SER A 75 32.55 11.41 0.62
N GLU A 76 32.38 10.21 1.17
CA GLU A 76 33.21 9.53 2.17
C GLU A 76 32.69 9.64 3.62
N ASP A 77 32.44 8.45 4.19
CA ASP A 77 32.14 8.12 5.59
C ASP A 77 30.69 8.02 6.10
N ILE A 78 29.87 7.13 5.50
CA ILE A 78 28.87 6.34 6.27
C ILE A 78 28.80 4.90 5.71
N SER A 79 29.89 4.12 5.83
CA SER A 79 29.87 2.65 5.61
C SER A 79 29.95 1.86 6.92
N LYS A 80 29.54 2.43 8.05
CA LYS A 80 29.62 1.76 9.36
C LYS A 80 28.37 2.06 10.17
N GLY A 81 27.33 1.23 10.06
CA GLY A 81 26.27 1.30 11.07
C GLY A 81 24.88 0.77 10.76
N PHE A 82 24.59 0.21 9.59
CA PHE A 82 23.33 -0.50 9.40
C PHE A 82 23.60 -2.00 9.43
N GLY A 83 23.30 -2.60 10.59
CA GLY A 83 23.21 -4.04 10.75
C GLY A 83 22.31 -4.61 9.65
N ASN A 84 22.66 -5.80 9.19
CA ASN A 84 21.89 -6.47 8.15
C ASN A 84 20.41 -6.54 8.59
N SER A 85 19.55 -5.81 7.91
CA SER A 85 18.22 -6.31 7.63
C SER A 85 18.34 -6.87 6.23
N GLN A 86 18.22 -8.19 6.10
CA GLN A 86 17.99 -8.79 4.79
C GLN A 86 16.82 -8.04 4.15
N SER A 87 17.10 -7.21 3.14
CA SER A 87 16.06 -6.78 2.22
C SER A 87 15.39 -8.05 1.71
N LEU A 88 14.10 -8.21 2.00
CA LEU A 88 13.26 -9.08 1.20
C LEU A 88 13.25 -8.45 -0.20
N GLN A 89 14.21 -8.85 -1.02
CA GLN A 89 14.18 -8.63 -2.46
C GLN A 89 13.00 -9.43 -2.96
N VAL A 90 11.81 -8.83 -2.93
CA VAL A 90 10.71 -9.28 -3.76
C VAL A 90 11.12 -8.96 -5.19
N PRO A 91 11.35 -9.97 -6.05
CA PRO A 91 11.58 -9.71 -7.46
C PRO A 91 10.34 -8.98 -7.97
N VAL A 92 10.54 -7.81 -8.59
CA VAL A 92 9.50 -7.17 -9.41
C VAL A 92 9.46 -7.94 -10.73
N ASP A 93 9.18 -9.24 -10.65
CA ASP A 93 8.71 -9.95 -11.82
C ASP A 93 7.26 -9.54 -12.00
N SER A 94 6.99 -9.04 -13.20
CA SER A 94 5.67 -8.66 -13.68
C SER A 94 4.81 -9.92 -13.78
N ALA A 95 4.38 -10.44 -12.64
CA ALA A 95 3.32 -11.42 -12.60
C ALA A 95 2.05 -10.66 -12.98
N GLN A 96 1.68 -10.72 -14.26
CA GLN A 96 0.28 -10.59 -14.61
C GLN A 96 -0.46 -11.57 -13.69
N ILE A 97 -1.25 -11.06 -12.73
CA ILE A 97 -2.15 -11.91 -11.96
C ILE A 97 -3.10 -12.49 -13.00
N ASN A 98 -2.82 -13.72 -13.42
CA ASN A 98 -3.68 -14.43 -14.34
C ASN A 98 -4.95 -14.79 -13.56
N LEU A 99 -6.04 -14.05 -13.80
CA LEU A 99 -7.33 -14.31 -13.14
C LEU A 99 -7.81 -15.75 -13.36
N GLU A 100 -7.35 -16.41 -14.43
CA GLU A 100 -7.70 -17.80 -14.72
C GLU A 100 -7.10 -18.79 -13.71
N ASP A 101 -5.95 -18.48 -13.09
CA ASP A 101 -5.29 -19.35 -12.11
C ASP A 101 -5.99 -19.37 -10.74
N GLN A 102 -6.95 -18.46 -10.51
CA GLN A 102 -7.77 -18.43 -9.30
C GLN A 102 -9.07 -19.24 -9.42
N ILE A 103 -9.39 -19.76 -10.61
CA ILE A 103 -10.56 -20.62 -10.80
C ILE A 103 -10.19 -22.02 -10.32
N THR A 104 -10.80 -22.45 -9.22
CA THR A 104 -10.57 -23.81 -8.71
C THR A 104 -11.09 -24.85 -9.71
N GLU A 105 -10.42 -25.99 -9.82
CA GLU A 105 -10.88 -27.10 -10.68
C GLU A 105 -12.29 -27.58 -10.29
N GLN A 106 -12.71 -27.39 -9.03
CA GLN A 106 -14.08 -27.63 -8.60
C GLN A 106 -15.08 -26.69 -9.30
N THR A 107 -14.79 -25.39 -9.33
CA THR A 107 -15.63 -24.38 -10.00
C THR A 107 -15.72 -24.62 -11.51
N LYS A 108 -14.62 -25.07 -12.11
CA LYS A 108 -14.55 -25.40 -13.54
C LYS A 108 -15.40 -26.62 -13.90
N GLU A 109 -15.39 -27.65 -13.06
CA GLU A 109 -16.20 -28.85 -13.27
C GLU A 109 -17.70 -28.57 -13.07
N GLU A 110 -18.07 -27.77 -12.05
CA GLU A 110 -19.47 -27.37 -11.81
C GLU A 110 -20.07 -26.59 -13.00
N LEU A 111 -19.29 -25.68 -13.60
CA LEU A 111 -19.69 -24.94 -14.80
C LEU A 111 -19.86 -25.87 -16.00
N ARG A 112 -18.94 -26.83 -16.18
CA ARG A 112 -19.00 -27.81 -17.27
C ARG A 112 -20.28 -28.64 -17.21
N ILE A 113 -20.60 -29.19 -16.04
CA ILE A 113 -21.81 -29.98 -15.82
C ILE A 113 -23.07 -29.15 -16.11
N SER A 114 -23.10 -27.89 -15.65
CA SER A 114 -24.25 -27.00 -15.89
C SER A 114 -24.48 -26.71 -17.38
N ILE A 115 -23.41 -26.53 -18.16
CA ILE A 115 -23.51 -26.30 -19.62
C ILE A 115 -24.00 -27.57 -20.35
N GLU A 116 -23.49 -28.75 -20.00
CA GLU A 116 -23.93 -30.02 -20.60
C GLU A 116 -25.40 -30.34 -20.30
N GLN A 117 -25.90 -29.96 -19.12
CA GLN A 117 -27.31 -30.10 -18.76
C GLN A 117 -28.21 -29.17 -19.56
N LEU A 118 -27.75 -27.95 -19.84
CA LEU A 118 -28.48 -26.99 -20.67
C LEU A 118 -28.52 -27.40 -22.14
N ALA A 119 -27.47 -28.06 -22.65
CA ALA A 119 -27.39 -28.51 -24.04
C ALA A 119 -28.24 -29.77 -24.35
N LYS A 120 -28.75 -30.47 -23.33
CA LYS A 120 -29.60 -31.67 -23.47
C LYS A 120 -31.11 -31.38 -23.37
N LYS A 121 -31.49 -30.10 -23.38
CA LYS A 121 -32.88 -29.64 -23.36
C LYS A 121 -33.26 -29.03 -24.70
#